data_AF-A0A7J2YMZ6-F1
#
_entry.id   AF-A0A7J2YMZ6-F1
#
_cell.length_a   1.000
_cell.length_b   1.000
_cell.length_c   1.000
_cell.angle_alpha   90.00
_cell.angle_beta   90.00
_cell.angle_gamma   90.00
#
_symmetry.space_group_name_H-M   'P 1'
#
loop_
_entity.id
_entity.type
_entity.pdbx_description
1 polymer ?
#
loop_
_entity_poly.entity_id
_entity_poly.type
_entity_poly.pdbx_seq_one_letter_code
_entity_poly.pdbx_strand_id
1 'polypeptide(L)'
;MVKDPVCGMEVDEKTATYKSIHGNNVYYFCSATCKTEFDKNPEKYLKANIDKHHAAHYGGYCGPTSCGPPARGIAWYLYFGLLILLVLLLLFVR
;
A
#
# COMPACT_ATOMS: atom_id res chain seq x y z
N MET A 1 2.41 -13.59 13.53
CA MET A 1 1.14 -14.07 12.95
C MET A 1 0.93 -13.32 11.65
N VAL A 2 0.70 -14.04 10.57
CA VAL A 2 0.55 -13.53 9.20
C VAL A 2 -0.85 -13.85 8.70
N LYS A 3 -1.38 -13.05 7.78
CA LYS A 3 -2.76 -13.18 7.33
C LYS A 3 -2.82 -13.95 6.02
N ASP A 4 -3.68 -14.97 5.95
CA ASP A 4 -3.97 -15.70 4.72
C ASP A 4 -4.61 -14.74 3.68
N PRO A 5 -4.01 -14.55 2.50
CA PRO A 5 -4.54 -13.64 1.48
C PRO A 5 -5.89 -14.05 0.88
N VAL A 6 -6.26 -15.33 0.96
CA VAL A 6 -7.49 -15.88 0.36
C VAL A 6 -8.66 -15.75 1.32
N CYS A 7 -8.50 -16.22 2.56
CA CYS A 7 -9.60 -16.25 3.53
C CYS A 7 -9.49 -15.19 4.63
N GLY A 8 -8.32 -14.56 4.82
CA GLY A 8 -8.10 -13.57 5.87
C GLY A 8 -7.89 -14.15 7.26
N MET A 9 -7.73 -15.47 7.40
CA MET A 9 -7.44 -16.11 8.69
C MET A 9 -6.01 -15.78 9.14
N GLU A 10 -5.78 -15.64 10.44
CA GLU A 10 -4.43 -15.54 10.99
C GLU A 10 -3.76 -16.91 11.01
N VAL A 11 -2.52 -16.95 10.53
CA VAL A 11 -1.68 -18.13 10.42
C VAL A 11 -0.35 -17.82 11.11
N ASP A 12 0.18 -18.78 11.83
CA ASP A 12 1.52 -18.64 12.38
C ASP A 12 2.57 -19.10 11.36
N GLU A 13 3.40 -18.17 10.91
CA GLU A 13 4.49 -18.41 9.95
C GLU A 13 5.48 -19.50 10.39
N LYS A 14 5.61 -19.73 11.71
CA LYS A 14 6.52 -20.74 12.27
C LYS A 14 5.96 -22.15 12.20
N THR A 15 4.63 -22.29 12.21
CA THR A 15 3.94 -23.59 12.19
C THR A 15 3.18 -23.85 10.90
N ALA A 16 3.15 -22.87 9.99
CA ALA A 16 2.47 -22.95 8.70
C ALA A 16 3.05 -24.05 7.80
N THR A 17 2.27 -25.11 7.62
CA THR A 17 2.57 -26.19 6.67
C THR A 17 2.42 -25.73 5.22
N TYR A 18 1.48 -24.83 4.95
CA TYR A 18 1.13 -24.40 3.59
C TYR A 18 1.70 -23.01 3.30
N LYS A 19 2.58 -22.95 2.31
CA LYS A 19 3.23 -21.71 1.85
C LYS A 19 3.39 -21.72 0.34
N SER A 20 3.40 -20.52 -0.26
CA SER A 20 3.68 -20.29 -1.67
C SER A 20 4.54 -19.05 -1.83
N ILE A 21 5.38 -19.04 -2.86
CA ILE A 21 6.28 -17.93 -3.15
C ILE A 21 5.78 -17.26 -4.42
N HIS A 22 5.53 -15.96 -4.35
CA HIS A 22 5.10 -15.18 -5.51
C HIS A 22 5.92 -13.89 -5.59
N GLY A 23 6.71 -13.74 -6.66
CA GLY A 23 7.72 -12.68 -6.78
C GLY A 23 8.80 -12.85 -5.73
N ASN A 24 9.01 -11.82 -4.90
CA ASN A 24 9.98 -11.82 -3.80
C ASN A 24 9.36 -12.04 -2.41
N ASN A 25 8.06 -12.37 -2.34
CA ASN A 25 7.33 -12.51 -1.08
C ASN A 25 6.91 -13.96 -0.83
N VAL A 26 6.97 -14.38 0.44
CA VAL A 26 6.46 -15.67 0.91
C VAL A 26 5.07 -15.46 1.51
N TYR A 27 4.09 -16.21 1.03
CA TYR A 27 2.72 -16.20 1.51
C TYR A 27 2.41 -17.50 2.26
N TYR A 28 1.66 -17.38 3.35
CA TYR A 28 1.30 -18.48 4.24
C TYR A 28 -0.21 -18.66 4.23
N PHE A 29 -0.66 -19.92 4.29
CA PHE A 29 -2.07 -20.28 4.13
C PHE A 29 -2.55 -21.18 5.25
N CYS A 30 -3.81 -21.04 5.62
CA CYS A 30 -4.43 -21.86 6.68
C CYS A 30 -4.71 -23.30 6.21
N SER A 31 -4.84 -23.51 4.89
CA SER A 31 -5.20 -24.80 4.31
C SER A 31 -4.59 -25.00 2.92
N ALA A 32 -4.53 -26.27 2.48
CA ALA A 32 -4.11 -26.62 1.13
C ALA A 32 -5.02 -26.03 0.05
N THR A 33 -6.32 -25.88 0.34
CA THR A 33 -7.30 -25.27 -0.56
C THR A 33 -6.98 -23.81 -0.81
N CYS A 34 -6.73 -23.02 0.25
CA CYS A 34 -6.37 -21.61 0.13
C CYS A 34 -5.05 -21.43 -0.65
N LYS A 35 -4.05 -22.27 -0.38
CA LYS A 35 -2.81 -22.28 -1.18
C LYS A 35 -3.10 -22.54 -2.67
N THR A 36 -3.87 -23.58 -2.98
CA THR A 36 -4.19 -23.95 -4.37
C THR A 36 -4.97 -22.84 -5.09
N GLU A 37 -5.88 -22.18 -4.39
CA GLU A 37 -6.67 -21.09 -4.95
C GLU A 37 -5.80 -19.84 -5.21
N PHE A 38 -4.89 -19.54 -4.29
CA PHE A 38 -3.88 -18.50 -4.50
C PHE A 38 -2.97 -18.81 -5.69
N ASP A 39 -2.46 -20.05 -5.79
CA ASP A 39 -1.56 -20.46 -6.87
C ASP A 39 -2.24 -20.40 -8.26
N LYS A 40 -3.56 -20.55 -8.33
CA LYS A 40 -4.33 -20.42 -9.59
C LYS A 40 -4.43 -18.98 -10.08
N ASN A 41 -4.58 -18.02 -9.19
CA ASN A 41 -4.71 -16.60 -9.56
C ASN A 41 -4.19 -15.68 -8.45
N PRO A 42 -2.86 -15.58 -8.29
CA PRO A 42 -2.26 -14.85 -7.19
C PRO A 42 -2.54 -13.34 -7.29
N GLU A 43 -2.52 -12.77 -8.50
CA GLU A 43 -2.76 -11.34 -8.72
C GLU A 43 -4.10 -10.85 -8.14
N LYS A 44 -5.14 -11.68 -8.20
CA LYS A 44 -6.46 -11.37 -7.64
C LYS A 44 -6.40 -11.11 -6.13
N TYR A 45 -5.62 -11.90 -5.39
CA TYR A 45 -5.50 -11.80 -3.94
C TYR A 45 -4.45 -10.78 -3.51
N LEU A 46 -3.48 -10.48 -4.38
CA LEU A 46 -2.45 -9.46 -4.12
C LEU A 46 -2.97 -8.03 -4.27
N LYS A 47 -3.85 -7.76 -5.25
CA LYS A 47 -4.46 -6.43 -5.43
C LYS A 47 -5.22 -5.95 -4.19
N ALA A 48 -5.92 -6.86 -3.51
CA ALA A 48 -6.69 -6.54 -2.30
C ALA A 48 -5.84 -6.09 -1.10
N ASN A 49 -4.51 -6.30 -1.12
CA ASN A 49 -3.60 -5.85 -0.06
C ASN A 49 -2.89 -4.52 -0.36
N ILE A 50 -2.77 -4.11 -1.62
CA ILE A 50 -2.08 -2.86 -1.98
C ILE A 50 -2.90 -1.62 -1.55
N ASP A 51 -4.23 -1.74 -1.47
CA ASP A 51 -5.11 -0.62 -1.12
C ASP A 51 -5.16 -0.31 0.38
N LYS A 52 -4.49 -1.09 1.24
CA LYS A 52 -4.54 -0.92 2.70
C LYS A 52 -3.40 -0.08 3.28
N HIS A 53 -2.47 0.40 2.45
CA HIS A 53 -1.43 1.33 2.88
C HIS A 53 -1.92 2.78 2.78
N HIS A 54 -2.95 3.13 3.55
CA HIS A 54 -3.08 4.53 3.96
C HIS A 54 -1.88 4.83 4.87
N ALA A 55 -0.92 5.61 4.37
CA ALA A 55 0.19 6.10 5.16
C ALA A 55 -0.39 6.71 6.45
N ALA A 56 0.03 6.19 7.60
CA ALA A 56 -0.50 6.57 8.90
C ALA A 56 -0.44 8.10 9.06
N HIS A 57 -1.59 8.76 8.99
CA HIS A 57 -1.72 10.15 9.41
C HIS A 57 -1.73 10.15 10.94
N TYR A 58 -0.81 10.89 11.57
CA TYR A 58 -0.80 11.04 13.03
C TYR A 58 -2.08 11.77 13.46
N GLY A 59 -3.04 11.03 14.04
CA GLY A 59 -4.23 11.59 14.69
C GLY A 59 -5.51 11.73 13.85
N GLY A 60 -5.77 10.90 12.84
CA GLY A 60 -7.02 10.95 12.06
C GLY A 60 -7.84 9.66 12.08
N TYR A 61 -9.16 9.76 12.33
CA TYR A 61 -10.13 8.67 12.13
C TYR A 61 -10.52 8.58 10.65
N CYS A 62 -10.44 7.38 10.08
CA CYS A 62 -10.85 7.09 8.71
C CYS A 62 -12.33 6.68 8.65
N GLY A 63 -13.13 7.41 7.88
CA GLY A 63 -14.53 7.07 7.59
C GLY A 63 -14.66 5.97 6.53
N PRO A 64 -15.78 5.22 6.50
CA PRO A 64 -15.97 4.06 5.62
C PRO A 64 -16.25 4.41 4.14
N THR A 65 -16.41 5.69 3.80
CA THR A 65 -16.80 6.12 2.46
C THR A 65 -15.91 7.29 1.99
N SER A 66 -15.27 7.07 0.84
CA SER A 66 -14.55 8.04 0.00
C SER A 66 -13.12 8.46 0.43
N CYS A 67 -12.15 7.97 -0.36
CA CYS A 67 -10.87 8.66 -0.53
C CYS A 67 -11.14 9.93 -1.35
N GLY A 68 -11.02 11.10 -0.72
CA GLY A 68 -10.93 12.35 -1.46
C GLY A 68 -9.71 12.34 -2.38
N PRO A 69 -9.70 13.12 -3.48
CA PRO A 69 -8.50 13.29 -4.30
C PRO A 69 -7.31 13.71 -3.40
N PRO A 70 -6.08 13.24 -3.70
CA PRO A 70 -4.94 13.53 -2.84
C PRO A 70 -4.80 15.04 -2.68
N ALA A 71 -5.06 15.54 -1.47
CA ALA A 71 -4.85 16.94 -1.16
C ALA A 71 -3.38 17.22 -1.46
N ARG A 72 -3.12 18.17 -2.38
CA ARG A 72 -1.78 18.67 -2.67
C ARG A 72 -1.18 19.12 -1.34
N GLY A 73 -0.28 18.31 -0.77
CA GLY A 73 0.30 18.56 0.54
C GLY A 73 1.13 19.85 0.54
N ILE A 74 1.56 20.27 1.73
CA ILE A 74 2.39 21.48 1.94
C ILE A 74 3.61 21.51 1.01
N ALA A 75 4.17 20.34 0.68
CA ALA A 75 5.26 20.18 -0.28
C ALA A 75 4.98 20.79 -1.67
N TRP A 76 3.73 20.76 -2.14
CA TRP A 76 3.35 21.32 -3.43
C TRP A 76 3.46 22.84 -3.46
N TYR A 77 3.04 23.51 -2.38
CA TYR A 77 3.15 24.97 -2.25
C TYR A 77 4.59 25.43 -2.09
N LEU A 78 5.42 24.67 -1.37
CA LEU A 78 6.85 24.96 -1.25
C LEU A 78 7.57 24.85 -2.60
N TYR A 79 7.24 23.84 -3.41
CA TYR A 79 7.80 23.68 -4.75
C TYR A 79 7.39 24.82 -5.68
N PHE A 80 6.10 25.16 -5.74
CA PHE A 80 5.61 26.29 -6.54
C PHE A 80 6.19 27.62 -6.08
N GLY A 81 6.31 27.84 -4.77
CA GLY A 81 6.93 29.04 -4.20
C GLY A 81 8.41 29.17 -4.58
N LEU A 82 9.17 28.07 -4.50
CA LEU A 82 10.59 28.05 -4.90
C LEU A 82 10.74 28.34 -6.40
N LEU A 83 9.87 27.79 -7.24
CA LEU A 83 9.91 27.98 -8.69
C LEU A 83 9.56 29.43 -9.07
N ILE A 84 8.55 30.03 -8.43
CA ILE A 84 8.21 31.46 -8.61
C ILE A 84 9.37 32.34 -8.13
N LEU A 85 9.96 32.06 -6.97
CA LEU A 85 11.11 32.81 -6.44
C LEU A 85 12.30 32.74 -7.40
N LEU A 86 12.60 31.56 -7.94
CA LEU A 86 13.69 31.37 -8.91
C LEU A 86 13.44 32.17 -10.19
N VAL A 87 12.21 32.17 -10.72
CA VAL A 87 11.85 32.97 -11.90
C VAL A 87 12.00 34.46 -11.63
N LEU A 88 11.56 34.95 -10.47
CA LEU A 88 11.74 36.34 -10.06
C LEU A 88 13.22 36.71 -9.99
N LEU A 89 14.05 35.88 -9.35
CA LEU A 89 15.50 36.11 -9.27
C LEU A 89 16.14 36.17 -10.67
N LEU A 90 15.76 35.30 -11.59
CA LEU A 90 16.25 35.33 -12.97
C LEU A 90 15.84 36.59 -13.74
N LEU A 91 14.64 37.13 -13.47
CA LEU A 91 14.18 38.39 -14.05
C LEU A 91 14.88 39.62 -13.45
N PHE A 92 15.25 39.58 -12.17
CA PHE A 92 15.97 40.67 -11.49
C PHE A 92 17.47 40.72 -11.81
N VAL A 93 18.06 39.61 -12.26
CA VAL A 93 19.48 39.53 -12.66
C VAL A 93 19.67 39.85 -14.16
N ARG A 94 18.57 40.09 -14.88
CA ARG A 94 18.57 40.56 -16.28
C ARG A 94 18.59 42.09 -16.34
#